data_AF-A0AAN5I7B6-F1
#
_entry.id   AF-A0AAN5I7B6-F1
#
_cell.length_a   1.000
_cell.length_b   1.000
_cell.length_c   1.000
_cell.angle_alpha   90.00
_cell.angle_beta   90.00
_cell.angle_gamma   90.00
#
_symmetry.space_group_name_H-M   'P 1'
#
loop_
_entity.id
_entity.type
_entity.pdbx_description
1 polymer ?
#
loop_
_entity_poly.entity_id
_entity_poly.type
_entity_poly.pdbx_seq_one_letter_code
_entity_poly.pdbx_strand_id
1 'polypeptide(L)'
;RSPSAPLSSNAPFLNYLNEVTDCAHPSLIVGDFNYPNIDWYTNYLFANWDMINSQIAMHNWTIALSNKTATDAYCYFSEFFNSLLDIFVPIKRGKSSSGYPKYLSQLHDRLHKLHQVAPNCDTTHSLRVRFDNALKSFELKRESKAVNSKNPNQFFQFCKSHFKVNTSSLPGIIDSNGNVLLTNKDKATAFSKFFSKVQTPPMHSRLPIPSCPNSSFDLPFVPISDTDRLKHFQLETLEYRRSLSDMYFIYDSLHDFVHLDTSCLYTIAPLTRSLRSSHKLRIAVPYVMPSSFSSCASRSLTLWNSLPHSVVTMPRSPYRHLIKTTPSFTMQSSNIKM
;
A
#
# COMPACT_ATOMS: atom_id res chain seq x y z
N ARG A 1 -23.22 -18.59 -29.44
CA ARG A 1 -23.96 -19.30 -28.36
C ARG A 1 -24.22 -18.32 -27.21
N SER A 2 -25.44 -18.27 -26.66
CA SER A 2 -25.73 -17.44 -25.47
C SER A 2 -25.11 -18.06 -24.19
N PRO A 3 -24.63 -17.24 -23.23
CA PRO A 3 -24.07 -17.73 -21.95
C PRO A 3 -25.00 -18.67 -21.17
N SER A 4 -26.31 -18.56 -21.39
CA SER A 4 -27.34 -19.33 -20.70
C SER A 4 -27.69 -20.66 -21.37
N ALA A 5 -27.08 -20.99 -22.51
CA ALA A 5 -27.43 -22.18 -23.28
C ALA A 5 -26.92 -23.47 -22.59
N PRO A 6 -27.68 -24.58 -22.63
CA PRO A 6 -27.29 -25.84 -21.99
C PRO A 6 -26.01 -26.42 -22.60
N LEU A 7 -25.21 -27.15 -21.80
CA LEU A 7 -23.93 -27.75 -22.23
C LEU A 7 -24.07 -28.71 -23.42
N SER A 8 -25.23 -29.34 -23.57
CA SER A 8 -25.56 -30.20 -24.72
C SER A 8 -25.55 -29.47 -26.07
N SER A 9 -25.66 -28.14 -26.07
CA SER A 9 -25.57 -27.31 -27.28
C SER A 9 -24.15 -27.06 -27.78
N ASN A 10 -23.11 -27.42 -27.01
CA ASN A 10 -21.72 -27.19 -27.41
C ASN A 10 -21.26 -28.11 -28.55
N ALA A 11 -21.58 -29.40 -28.49
CA ALA A 11 -21.18 -30.37 -29.50
C ALA A 11 -21.71 -30.01 -30.92
N PRO A 12 -23.01 -29.71 -31.12
CA PRO A 12 -23.49 -29.29 -32.44
C PRO A 12 -22.92 -27.93 -32.88
N PHE A 13 -22.64 -27.01 -31.95
CA PHE A 13 -22.03 -25.72 -32.28
C PHE A 13 -20.58 -25.86 -32.78
N LEU A 14 -19.78 -26.72 -32.14
CA LEU A 14 -18.40 -26.98 -32.56
C LEU A 14 -18.35 -27.74 -33.89
N ASN A 15 -19.28 -28.67 -34.13
CA ASN A 15 -19.38 -29.34 -35.43
C ASN A 15 -19.72 -28.35 -36.55
N TYR A 16 -20.66 -27.44 -36.31
CA TYR A 16 -20.99 -26.38 -37.27
C TYR A 16 -19.81 -25.43 -37.52
N LEU A 17 -19.07 -25.04 -36.46
CA LEU A 17 -17.87 -24.23 -36.63
C LEU A 17 -16.83 -24.95 -37.49
N ASN A 18 -16.57 -26.22 -37.22
CA ASN A 18 -15.62 -27.01 -38.00
C ASN A 18 -16.03 -27.06 -39.48
N GLU A 19 -17.30 -27.34 -39.77
CA GLU A 19 -17.84 -27.38 -41.14
C GLU A 19 -17.70 -26.03 -41.87
N VAL A 20 -17.91 -24.90 -41.17
CA VAL A 20 -17.76 -23.56 -41.74
C VAL A 20 -16.28 -23.16 -41.91
N THR A 21 -15.39 -23.66 -41.06
CA THR A 21 -13.94 -23.40 -41.15
C THR A 21 -13.21 -24.34 -42.11
N ASP A 22 -13.83 -25.43 -42.57
CA ASP A 22 -13.23 -26.43 -43.44
C ASP A 22 -13.25 -26.00 -44.92
N CYS A 23 -12.79 -24.77 -45.19
CA CYS A 23 -12.62 -24.24 -46.53
C CYS A 23 -11.18 -23.75 -46.76
N ALA A 24 -10.72 -23.77 -48.01
CA ALA A 24 -9.31 -23.56 -48.39
C ALA A 24 -8.78 -22.12 -48.17
N HIS A 25 -9.56 -21.24 -47.56
CA HIS A 25 -9.26 -19.81 -47.39
C HIS A 25 -9.40 -19.47 -45.91
N PRO A 26 -8.49 -18.64 -45.34
CA PRO A 26 -8.58 -18.25 -43.94
C PRO A 26 -9.90 -17.54 -43.67
N SER A 27 -10.72 -18.13 -42.80
CA SER A 27 -12.06 -17.64 -42.47
C SER A 27 -12.05 -16.94 -41.10
N LEU A 28 -12.58 -15.71 -41.06
CA LEU A 28 -12.73 -14.93 -39.83
C LEU A 28 -14.16 -15.11 -39.30
N ILE A 29 -14.28 -15.79 -38.16
CA ILE A 29 -15.57 -15.97 -37.48
C ILE A 29 -15.65 -14.97 -36.32
N VAL A 30 -16.65 -14.08 -36.37
CA VAL A 30 -16.83 -12.99 -35.41
C VAL A 30 -18.10 -13.22 -34.59
N GLY A 31 -18.00 -13.08 -33.26
CA GLY A 31 -19.11 -13.20 -32.33
C GLY A 31 -18.69 -13.00 -30.87
N ASP A 32 -19.66 -12.89 -29.96
CA ASP A 32 -19.45 -12.79 -28.50
C ASP A 32 -19.06 -14.15 -27.90
N PHE A 33 -17.84 -14.59 -28.20
CA PHE A 33 -17.26 -15.81 -27.63
C PHE A 33 -16.80 -15.53 -26.21
N ASN A 34 -17.73 -15.61 -25.25
CA ASN A 34 -17.45 -15.55 -23.81
C ASN A 34 -16.57 -16.74 -23.37
N TYR A 35 -15.26 -16.64 -23.60
CA TYR A 35 -14.27 -17.62 -23.17
C TYR A 35 -13.94 -17.42 -21.68
N PRO A 36 -14.07 -18.46 -20.84
CA PRO A 36 -13.95 -18.33 -19.38
C PRO A 36 -12.54 -18.02 -18.87
N ASN A 37 -11.51 -18.10 -19.72
CA ASN A 37 -10.11 -17.87 -19.35
C ASN A 37 -9.56 -16.52 -19.84
N ILE A 38 -10.37 -15.71 -20.53
CA ILE A 38 -9.98 -14.35 -20.95
C ILE A 38 -10.50 -13.39 -19.89
N ASP A 39 -9.58 -12.72 -19.19
CA ASP A 39 -9.94 -11.81 -18.11
C ASP A 39 -10.05 -10.37 -18.64
N TRP A 40 -11.29 -9.94 -18.82
CA TRP A 40 -11.66 -8.63 -19.40
C TRP A 40 -11.48 -7.50 -18.37
N TYR A 41 -10.22 -7.23 -17.99
CA TYR A 41 -9.83 -6.26 -16.96
C TYR A 41 -10.01 -4.78 -17.33
N THR A 42 -10.45 -4.46 -18.54
CA THR A 42 -10.62 -3.07 -19.02
C THR A 42 -11.97 -2.48 -18.60
N ASN A 43 -11.96 -1.29 -17.98
CA ASN A 43 -13.16 -0.60 -17.52
C ASN A 43 -13.67 0.39 -18.57
N TYR A 44 -14.20 -0.12 -19.68
CA TYR A 44 -14.71 0.70 -20.79
C TYR A 44 -15.79 1.71 -20.38
N LEU A 45 -16.48 1.50 -19.26
CA LEU A 45 -17.46 2.44 -18.70
C LEU A 45 -16.84 3.79 -18.32
N PHE A 46 -15.56 3.80 -17.93
CA PHE A 46 -14.84 5.00 -17.51
C PHE A 46 -13.73 5.38 -18.49
N ALA A 47 -13.77 4.85 -19.70
CA ALA A 47 -12.84 5.23 -20.75
C ALA A 47 -13.05 6.70 -21.14
N ASN A 48 -11.94 7.42 -21.36
CA ASN A 48 -12.00 8.79 -21.88
C ASN A 48 -12.16 8.77 -23.41
N TRP A 49 -13.40 8.51 -23.85
CA TRP A 49 -13.74 8.39 -25.27
C TRP A 49 -13.48 9.67 -26.06
N ASP A 50 -13.62 10.84 -25.44
CA ASP A 50 -13.36 12.13 -26.09
C ASP A 50 -11.88 12.25 -26.49
N MET A 51 -10.97 11.84 -25.60
CA MET A 51 -9.54 11.87 -25.87
C MET A 51 -9.14 10.80 -26.91
N ILE A 52 -9.71 9.59 -26.81
CA ILE A 52 -9.48 8.51 -27.79
C ILE A 52 -9.91 8.98 -29.20
N ASN A 53 -11.12 9.53 -29.33
CA ASN A 53 -11.65 10.04 -30.59
C ASN A 53 -10.81 11.19 -31.13
N SER A 54 -10.35 12.10 -30.26
CA SER A 54 -9.48 13.21 -30.65
C SER A 54 -8.14 12.71 -31.19
N GLN A 55 -7.51 11.73 -30.54
CA GLN A 55 -6.23 11.15 -31.00
C GLN A 55 -6.38 10.40 -32.32
N ILE A 56 -7.49 9.67 -32.51
CA ILE A 56 -7.80 9.02 -33.79
C ILE A 56 -8.01 10.04 -34.91
N ALA A 57 -8.72 11.13 -34.63
CA ALA A 57 -8.99 12.17 -35.61
C ALA A 57 -7.74 12.99 -35.98
N MET A 58 -6.82 13.18 -35.02
CA MET A 58 -5.55 13.87 -35.25
C MET A 58 -4.49 12.99 -35.93
N HIS A 59 -4.66 11.67 -35.92
CA HIS A 59 -3.70 10.76 -36.53
C HIS A 59 -3.79 10.80 -38.06
N ASN A 60 -2.65 11.03 -38.72
CA ASN A 60 -2.60 11.10 -40.18
C ASN A 60 -2.58 9.69 -40.78
N TRP A 61 -3.78 9.12 -40.95
CA TRP A 61 -3.99 7.78 -41.49
C TRP A 61 -3.44 7.60 -42.90
N THR A 62 -3.45 8.64 -43.73
CA THR A 62 -2.95 8.58 -45.10
C THR A 62 -1.46 8.27 -45.13
N ILE A 63 -0.67 8.92 -44.27
CA ILE A 63 0.77 8.65 -44.15
C ILE A 63 0.98 7.32 -43.41
N ALA A 64 0.27 7.11 -42.31
CA ALA A 64 0.45 5.95 -41.44
C ALA A 64 0.19 4.61 -42.15
N LEU A 65 -0.77 4.58 -43.07
CA LEU A 65 -1.14 3.40 -43.85
C LEU A 65 -0.48 3.37 -45.24
N SER A 66 0.26 4.42 -45.62
CA SER A 66 0.95 4.46 -46.92
C SER A 66 1.99 3.35 -47.02
N ASN A 67 2.09 2.74 -48.21
CA ASN A 67 3.07 1.69 -48.53
C ASN A 67 3.05 0.46 -47.61
N LYS A 68 1.96 0.24 -46.87
CA LYS A 68 1.76 -0.98 -46.07
C LYS A 68 0.91 -1.99 -46.84
N THR A 69 1.21 -3.27 -46.66
CA THR A 69 0.29 -4.33 -47.10
C THR A 69 -0.97 -4.29 -46.22
N ALA A 70 -2.06 -4.91 -46.66
CA ALA A 70 -3.30 -4.94 -45.88
C ALA A 70 -3.08 -5.53 -44.47
N THR A 71 -2.23 -6.55 -44.35
CA THR A 71 -1.86 -7.18 -43.08
C THR A 71 -1.08 -6.21 -42.20
N ASP A 72 -0.04 -5.57 -42.74
CA ASP A 72 0.79 -4.64 -41.97
C ASP A 72 0.03 -3.38 -41.56
N ALA A 73 -0.90 -2.93 -42.41
CA ALA A 73 -1.81 -1.82 -42.12
C ALA A 73 -2.77 -2.18 -40.98
N TYR A 74 -3.32 -3.39 -40.98
CA TYR A 74 -4.20 -3.87 -39.90
C TYR A 74 -3.46 -4.08 -38.58
N CYS A 75 -2.26 -4.67 -38.62
CA CYS A 75 -1.41 -4.81 -37.43
C CYS A 75 -1.10 -3.44 -36.83
N TYR A 76 -0.67 -2.49 -37.67
CA TYR A 76 -0.38 -1.12 -37.24
C TYR A 76 -1.62 -0.42 -36.63
N PHE A 77 -2.77 -0.52 -37.29
CA PHE A 77 -4.02 0.05 -36.79
C PHE A 77 -4.42 -0.56 -35.44
N SER A 78 -4.32 -1.88 -35.32
CA SER A 78 -4.68 -2.61 -34.10
C SER A 78 -3.72 -2.29 -32.96
N GLU A 79 -2.42 -2.22 -33.21
CA GLU A 79 -1.42 -1.80 -32.22
C GLU A 79 -1.66 -0.36 -31.77
N PHE A 80 -1.92 0.56 -32.70
CA PHE A 80 -2.24 1.95 -32.38
C PHE A 80 -3.50 2.05 -31.52
N PHE A 81 -4.59 1.38 -31.90
CA PHE A 81 -5.84 1.44 -31.14
C PHE A 81 -5.71 0.79 -29.77
N ASN A 82 -5.04 -0.36 -29.67
CA ASN A 82 -4.76 -0.99 -28.38
C ASN A 82 -3.90 -0.09 -27.49
N SER A 83 -2.91 0.61 -28.05
CA SER A 83 -2.11 1.58 -27.28
C SER A 83 -2.95 2.74 -26.73
N LEU A 84 -3.93 3.23 -27.50
CA LEU A 84 -4.87 4.25 -27.02
C LEU A 84 -5.77 3.70 -25.91
N LEU A 85 -6.26 2.47 -26.06
CA LEU A 85 -7.07 1.82 -25.03
C LEU A 85 -6.28 1.62 -23.74
N ASP A 86 -5.02 1.20 -23.81
CA ASP A 86 -4.16 1.02 -22.64
C ASP A 86 -3.90 2.33 -21.89
N ILE A 87 -3.82 3.45 -22.61
CA ILE A 87 -3.58 4.78 -22.02
C ILE A 87 -4.87 5.37 -21.44
N PHE A 88 -5.99 5.24 -22.15
CA PHE A 88 -7.22 6.00 -21.86
C PHE A 88 -8.37 5.17 -21.27
N VAL A 89 -8.24 3.85 -21.14
CA VAL A 89 -9.21 2.97 -20.47
C VAL A 89 -8.67 2.53 -19.10
N PRO A 90 -9.28 2.96 -17.99
CA PRO A 90 -8.86 2.52 -16.67
C PRO A 90 -9.02 1.01 -16.46
N ILE A 91 -8.10 0.39 -15.71
CA ILE A 91 -8.21 -1.02 -15.34
C ILE A 91 -9.25 -1.19 -14.21
N LYS A 92 -10.16 -2.17 -14.33
CA LYS A 92 -11.06 -2.56 -13.23
C LYS A 92 -10.24 -3.11 -12.07
N ARG A 93 -10.30 -2.44 -10.92
CA ARG A 93 -9.78 -3.01 -9.66
C ARG A 93 -10.64 -4.21 -9.28
N GLY A 94 -10.00 -5.38 -9.13
CA GLY A 94 -10.68 -6.61 -8.68
C GLY A 94 -11.46 -6.38 -7.38
N LYS A 95 -12.59 -7.10 -7.23
CA LYS A 95 -13.29 -7.18 -5.93
C LYS A 95 -12.35 -7.85 -4.91
N SER A 96 -12.27 -7.34 -3.69
CA SER A 96 -11.45 -7.95 -2.65
C SER A 96 -11.89 -9.40 -2.42
N SER A 97 -10.93 -10.32 -2.49
CA SER A 97 -11.14 -11.78 -2.41
C SER A 97 -11.52 -12.27 -1.02
N SER A 98 -11.46 -11.40 -0.02
CA SER A 98 -11.52 -11.78 1.40
C SER A 98 -12.92 -12.12 1.92
N GLY A 99 -13.99 -11.91 1.15
CA GLY A 99 -15.36 -12.16 1.57
C GLY A 99 -15.88 -11.21 2.67
N TYR A 100 -15.06 -10.26 3.13
CA TYR A 100 -15.43 -9.28 4.13
C TYR A 100 -16.16 -8.06 3.52
N PRO A 101 -16.88 -7.27 4.34
CA PRO A 101 -17.32 -5.94 3.95
C PRO A 101 -16.15 -5.04 3.54
N LYS A 102 -16.39 -4.09 2.61
CA LYS A 102 -15.37 -3.24 1.97
C LYS A 102 -14.30 -2.68 2.91
N TYR A 103 -14.68 -2.16 4.09
CA TYR A 103 -13.72 -1.56 5.03
C TYR A 103 -12.82 -2.61 5.71
N LEU A 104 -13.35 -3.79 6.03
CA LEU A 104 -12.57 -4.91 6.59
C LEU A 104 -11.67 -5.53 5.52
N SER A 105 -12.19 -5.70 4.31
CA SER A 105 -11.41 -6.15 3.16
C SER A 105 -10.20 -5.26 2.90
N GLN A 106 -10.36 -3.94 2.94
CA GLN A 106 -9.24 -3.01 2.78
C GLN A 106 -8.16 -3.18 3.86
N LEU A 107 -8.57 -3.37 5.11
CA LEU A 107 -7.65 -3.62 6.22
C LEU A 107 -6.95 -4.97 6.07
N HIS A 108 -7.71 -6.02 5.73
CA HIS A 108 -7.21 -7.36 5.48
C HIS A 108 -6.16 -7.37 4.36
N ASP A 109 -6.47 -6.79 3.20
CA ASP A 109 -5.58 -6.80 2.04
C ASP A 109 -4.30 -6.01 2.31
N ARG A 110 -4.41 -4.88 3.04
CA ARG A 110 -3.26 -4.09 3.46
C ARG A 110 -2.39 -4.86 4.45
N LEU A 111 -3.01 -5.54 5.43
CA LEU A 111 -2.31 -6.36 6.41
C LEU A 111 -1.59 -7.52 5.74
N HIS A 112 -2.25 -8.22 4.80
CA HIS A 112 -1.68 -9.34 4.09
C HIS A 112 -0.44 -8.93 3.29
N LYS A 113 -0.54 -7.84 2.51
CA LYS A 113 0.60 -7.29 1.76
C LYS A 113 1.76 -6.92 2.68
N LEU A 114 1.47 -6.22 3.78
CA LEU A 114 2.51 -5.77 4.70
C LEU A 114 3.15 -6.95 5.46
N HIS A 115 2.37 -7.94 5.85
CA HIS A 115 2.85 -9.14 6.54
C HIS A 115 3.74 -10.01 5.65
N GLN A 116 3.47 -10.07 4.33
CA GLN A 116 4.34 -10.75 3.38
C GLN A 116 5.72 -10.09 3.27
N VAL A 117 5.77 -8.76 3.32
CA VAL A 117 7.02 -7.99 3.14
C VAL A 117 7.80 -7.87 4.46
N ALA A 118 7.12 -7.58 5.56
CA ALA A 118 7.72 -7.29 6.86
C ALA A 118 6.84 -7.80 8.01
N PRO A 119 6.86 -9.11 8.31
CA PRO A 119 5.92 -9.73 9.26
C PRO A 119 6.07 -9.23 10.70
N ASN A 120 7.29 -8.86 11.11
CA ASN A 120 7.63 -8.55 12.50
C ASN A 120 7.86 -7.05 12.77
N CYS A 121 7.46 -6.15 11.86
CA CYS A 121 7.60 -4.72 12.10
C CYS A 121 6.43 -4.17 12.93
N ASP A 122 6.68 -3.12 13.70
CA ASP A 122 5.66 -2.48 14.57
C ASP A 122 4.42 -2.06 13.78
N THR A 123 4.61 -1.63 12.53
CA THR A 123 3.50 -1.25 11.64
C THR A 123 2.61 -2.43 11.27
N THR A 124 3.17 -3.63 11.05
CA THR A 124 2.41 -4.86 10.82
C THR A 124 1.66 -5.28 12.06
N HIS A 125 2.29 -5.23 13.24
CA HIS A 125 1.63 -5.52 14.50
C HIS A 125 0.47 -4.56 14.78
N SER A 126 0.69 -3.24 14.62
CA SER A 126 -0.35 -2.22 14.79
C SER A 126 -1.52 -2.42 13.82
N LEU A 127 -1.23 -2.71 12.55
CA LEU A 127 -2.26 -2.95 11.55
C LEU A 127 -3.04 -4.24 11.82
N ARG A 128 -2.39 -5.29 12.35
CA ARG A 128 -3.04 -6.52 12.78
C ARG A 128 -4.01 -6.27 13.94
N VAL A 129 -3.56 -5.59 14.99
CA VAL A 129 -4.42 -5.21 16.12
C VAL A 129 -5.63 -4.41 15.64
N ARG A 130 -5.43 -3.47 14.72
CA ARG A 130 -6.53 -2.69 14.13
C ARG A 130 -7.52 -3.56 13.36
N PHE A 131 -7.02 -4.50 12.56
CA PHE A 131 -7.86 -5.45 11.83
C PHE A 131 -8.67 -6.33 12.80
N ASP A 132 -8.02 -6.91 13.80
CA ASP A 132 -8.66 -7.80 14.79
C ASP A 132 -9.75 -7.07 15.58
N ASN A 133 -9.49 -5.83 16.00
CA ASN A 133 -10.50 -5.00 16.68
C ASN A 133 -11.68 -4.65 15.78
N ALA A 134 -11.42 -4.35 14.50
CA ALA A 134 -12.46 -4.05 13.53
C ALA A 134 -13.30 -5.30 13.22
N LEU A 135 -12.67 -6.47 13.12
CA LEU A 135 -13.32 -7.75 12.90
C LEU A 135 -14.20 -8.12 14.10
N LYS A 136 -13.66 -8.01 15.32
CA LYS A 136 -14.43 -8.24 16.55
C LYS A 136 -15.65 -7.32 16.63
N SER A 137 -15.48 -6.04 16.34
CA SER A 137 -16.59 -5.07 16.34
C SER A 137 -17.65 -5.39 15.29
N PHE A 138 -17.22 -5.88 14.12
CA PHE A 138 -18.14 -6.32 13.08
C PHE A 138 -18.96 -7.55 13.50
N GLU A 139 -18.29 -8.55 14.06
CA GLU A 139 -18.93 -9.77 14.53
C GLU A 139 -19.95 -9.49 15.64
N LEU A 140 -19.59 -8.66 16.62
CA LEU A 140 -20.51 -8.23 17.68
C LEU A 140 -21.74 -7.51 17.12
N LYS A 141 -21.56 -6.65 16.11
CA LYS A 141 -22.69 -5.97 15.45
C LYS A 141 -23.56 -6.95 14.67
N ARG A 142 -22.94 -7.93 14.00
CA ARG A 142 -23.64 -8.97 13.24
C ARG A 142 -24.49 -9.84 14.15
N GLU A 143 -23.91 -10.28 15.27
CA GLU A 143 -24.60 -11.05 16.31
C GLU A 143 -25.73 -10.25 16.95
N SER A 144 -25.44 -9.03 17.43
CA SER A 144 -26.45 -8.14 18.02
C SER A 144 -27.61 -7.89 17.06
N LYS A 145 -27.33 -7.69 15.76
CA LYS A 145 -28.36 -7.54 14.74
C LYS A 145 -29.18 -8.80 14.57
N ALA A 146 -28.58 -9.99 14.58
CA ALA A 146 -29.30 -11.25 14.44
C ALA A 146 -30.24 -11.50 15.63
N VAL A 147 -29.75 -11.28 16.86
CA VAL A 147 -30.50 -11.45 18.12
C VAL A 147 -31.62 -10.42 18.25
N ASN A 148 -31.33 -9.15 17.97
CA ASN A 148 -32.30 -8.07 18.08
C ASN A 148 -33.22 -7.95 16.85
N SER A 149 -32.93 -8.70 15.77
CA SER A 149 -33.87 -8.73 14.66
C SER A 149 -35.14 -9.43 15.13
N LYS A 150 -36.29 -8.78 14.95
CA LYS A 150 -37.60 -9.42 15.14
C LYS A 150 -37.89 -10.49 14.06
N ASN A 151 -36.88 -10.86 13.26
CA ASN A 151 -37.01 -11.79 12.15
C ASN A 151 -36.35 -13.14 12.52
N PRO A 152 -37.14 -14.18 12.86
CA PRO A 152 -36.60 -15.47 13.27
C PRO A 152 -35.71 -16.10 12.20
N ASN A 153 -35.98 -15.86 10.91
CA ASN A 153 -35.16 -16.41 9.83
C ASN A 153 -33.73 -15.86 9.82
N GLN A 154 -33.51 -14.60 10.18
CA GLN A 154 -32.15 -14.04 10.27
C GLN A 154 -31.38 -14.65 11.43
N PHE A 155 -32.04 -14.86 12.57
CA PHE A 155 -31.45 -15.54 13.72
C PHE A 155 -31.06 -16.98 13.37
N PHE A 156 -31.96 -17.76 12.80
CA PHE A 156 -31.66 -19.14 12.42
C PHE A 156 -30.60 -19.25 11.32
N GLN A 157 -30.55 -18.30 10.36
CA GLN A 157 -29.46 -18.24 9.38
C GLN A 157 -28.12 -17.95 10.03
N PHE A 158 -28.07 -17.04 11.00
CA PHE A 158 -26.86 -16.76 11.79
C PHE A 158 -26.39 -18.01 12.53
N CYS A 159 -27.28 -18.67 13.27
CA CYS A 159 -26.99 -19.95 13.93
C CYS A 159 -26.46 -20.99 12.94
N LYS A 160 -27.13 -21.18 11.80
CA LYS A 160 -26.70 -22.13 10.76
C LYS A 160 -25.30 -21.80 10.24
N SER A 161 -24.94 -20.53 10.09
CA SER A 161 -23.60 -20.13 9.65
C SER A 161 -22.50 -20.45 10.67
N HIS A 162 -22.81 -20.42 11.97
CA HIS A 162 -21.88 -20.71 13.06
C HIS A 162 -21.79 -22.20 13.41
N PHE A 163 -22.89 -22.94 13.26
CA PHE A 163 -22.94 -24.38 13.53
C PHE A 163 -22.57 -25.25 12.31
N LYS A 164 -22.43 -24.65 11.13
CA LYS A 164 -21.97 -25.38 9.95
C LYS A 164 -20.51 -25.79 10.18
N VAL A 165 -20.28 -27.08 10.40
CA VAL A 165 -18.96 -27.67 10.48
C VAL A 165 -18.24 -27.42 9.16
N ASN A 166 -17.18 -26.61 9.17
CA ASN A 166 -16.29 -26.49 8.03
C ASN A 166 -15.50 -27.79 7.91
N THR A 167 -15.82 -28.60 6.90
CA THR A 167 -15.10 -29.84 6.59
C THR A 167 -13.62 -29.63 6.23
N SER A 168 -13.20 -28.36 6.06
CA SER A 168 -11.85 -27.93 5.71
C SER A 168 -11.07 -27.27 6.86
N SER A 169 -11.63 -27.14 8.07
CA SER A 169 -10.84 -26.65 9.20
C SER A 169 -9.97 -27.77 9.77
N LEU A 170 -8.67 -27.52 9.88
CA LEU A 170 -7.72 -28.44 10.53
C LEU A 170 -8.27 -28.87 11.91
N PRO A 171 -8.20 -30.16 12.26
CA PRO A 171 -8.64 -30.63 13.57
C PRO A 171 -7.89 -29.88 14.68
N GLY A 172 -8.57 -29.64 15.80
CA GLY A 172 -7.96 -28.99 16.96
C GLY A 172 -6.70 -29.73 17.40
N ILE A 173 -5.66 -28.99 17.77
CA ILE A 173 -4.39 -29.58 18.24
C ILE A 173 -4.69 -30.35 19.53
N ILE A 174 -4.34 -31.64 19.53
CA ILE A 174 -4.50 -32.52 20.68
C ILE A 174 -3.17 -32.68 21.43
N ASP A 175 -3.22 -32.82 22.75
CA ASP A 175 -2.06 -33.24 23.54
C ASP A 175 -1.81 -34.76 23.40
N SER A 176 -0.70 -35.22 23.98
CA SER A 176 -0.35 -36.64 24.04
C SER A 176 -1.33 -37.50 24.89
N ASN A 177 -2.28 -36.87 25.58
CA ASN A 177 -3.34 -37.53 26.35
C ASN A 177 -4.70 -37.51 25.62
N GLY A 178 -4.77 -36.95 24.39
CA GLY A 178 -5.99 -36.83 23.60
C GLY A 178 -6.87 -35.61 23.92
N ASN A 179 -6.42 -34.68 24.76
CA ASN A 179 -7.17 -33.47 25.10
C ASN A 179 -6.99 -32.38 24.04
N VAL A 180 -8.09 -31.72 23.65
CA VAL A 180 -8.05 -30.60 22.69
C VAL A 180 -7.52 -29.33 23.36
N LEU A 181 -6.45 -28.77 22.80
CA LEU A 181 -5.76 -27.59 23.31
C LEU A 181 -6.42 -26.30 22.80
N LEU A 182 -7.07 -25.57 23.71
CA LEU A 182 -7.82 -24.36 23.37
C LEU A 182 -6.97 -23.08 23.51
N THR A 183 -6.08 -23.00 24.50
CA THR A 183 -5.29 -21.80 24.78
C THR A 183 -3.91 -21.82 24.10
N ASN A 184 -3.38 -20.63 23.75
CA ASN A 184 -2.04 -20.51 23.17
C ASN A 184 -0.93 -20.98 24.12
N LYS A 185 -1.14 -20.82 25.44
CA LYS A 185 -0.20 -21.26 26.48
C LYS A 185 -0.10 -22.79 26.52
N ASP A 186 -1.24 -23.47 26.46
CA ASP A 186 -1.27 -24.93 26.50
C ASP A 186 -0.67 -25.52 25.21
N LYS A 187 -0.97 -24.90 24.05
CA LYS A 187 -0.33 -25.24 22.76
C LYS A 187 1.18 -25.10 22.81
N ALA A 188 1.70 -23.97 23.29
CA ALA A 188 3.14 -23.74 23.41
C ALA A 188 3.81 -24.78 24.33
N THR A 189 3.16 -25.11 25.44
CA THR A 189 3.65 -26.11 26.40
C THR A 189 3.66 -27.51 25.77
N ALA A 190 2.60 -27.90 25.07
CA ALA A 190 2.51 -29.19 24.38
C ALA A 190 3.55 -29.32 23.27
N PHE A 191 3.76 -28.26 22.47
CA PHE A 191 4.81 -28.22 21.46
C PHE A 191 6.20 -28.32 22.06
N SER A 192 6.48 -27.56 23.13
CA SER A 192 7.76 -27.64 23.83
C SER A 192 8.04 -29.07 24.31
N LYS A 193 7.07 -29.73 24.94
CA LYS A 193 7.20 -31.11 25.40
C LYS A 193 7.44 -32.09 24.24
N PHE A 194 6.70 -31.93 23.15
CA PHE A 194 6.85 -32.79 21.98
C PHE A 194 8.23 -32.61 21.33
N PHE A 195 8.66 -31.37 21.08
CA PHE A 195 9.95 -31.10 20.47
C PHE A 195 11.13 -31.51 21.35
N SER A 196 11.04 -31.33 22.67
CA SER A 196 12.05 -31.87 23.60
C SER A 196 12.13 -33.41 23.55
N LYS A 197 11.02 -34.10 23.25
CA LYS A 197 11.00 -35.56 23.10
C LYS A 197 11.62 -36.03 21.78
N VAL A 198 11.38 -35.32 20.67
CA VAL A 198 11.88 -35.71 19.34
C VAL A 198 13.26 -35.13 19.01
N GLN A 199 13.78 -34.24 19.85
CA GLN A 199 15.14 -33.73 19.72
C GLN A 199 16.14 -34.86 19.99
N THR A 200 16.77 -35.37 18.93
CA THR A 200 17.96 -36.22 19.07
C THR A 200 19.08 -35.43 19.75
N PRO A 201 19.92 -36.09 20.58
CA PRO A 201 21.09 -35.45 21.18
C PRO A 201 21.86 -34.70 20.10
N PRO A 202 22.31 -33.46 20.34
CA PRO A 202 23.07 -32.76 19.32
C PRO A 202 24.30 -33.60 18.98
N MET A 203 24.55 -33.84 17.69
CA MET A 203 25.91 -34.16 17.25
C MET A 203 26.75 -32.91 17.54
N HIS A 204 27.23 -32.81 18.78
CA HIS A 204 28.12 -31.73 19.19
C HIS A 204 29.44 -31.91 18.45
N SER A 205 29.63 -31.20 17.33
CA SER A 205 30.95 -30.61 17.10
C SER A 205 31.20 -29.66 18.27
N ARG A 206 32.16 -29.99 19.14
CA ARG A 206 32.58 -29.07 20.21
C ARG A 206 32.96 -27.74 19.55
N LEU A 207 32.15 -26.71 19.77
CA LEU A 207 32.59 -25.35 19.46
C LEU A 207 33.89 -25.10 20.22
N PRO A 208 34.92 -24.50 19.60
CA PRO A 208 36.19 -24.26 20.27
C PRO A 208 35.94 -23.46 21.55
N ILE A 209 36.38 -24.00 22.66
CA ILE A 209 36.41 -23.29 23.94
C ILE A 209 37.31 -22.07 23.72
N PRO A 210 36.84 -20.84 23.94
CA PRO A 210 37.70 -19.68 23.82
C PRO A 210 38.80 -19.79 24.88
N SER A 211 40.04 -19.86 24.41
CA SER A 211 41.22 -19.79 25.25
C SER A 211 41.35 -18.39 25.85
N CYS A 212 41.05 -18.31 27.14
CA CYS A 212 41.51 -17.31 28.11
C CYS A 212 41.05 -15.83 27.99
N PRO A 213 41.10 -15.10 29.13
CA PRO A 213 40.25 -13.95 29.42
C PRO A 213 40.93 -12.64 29.00
N ASN A 214 40.59 -12.13 27.83
CA ASN A 214 40.91 -10.74 27.49
C ASN A 214 39.75 -9.86 27.95
N SER A 215 39.91 -9.27 29.14
CA SER A 215 39.05 -8.28 29.79
C SER A 215 38.95 -6.94 29.03
N SER A 216 38.66 -6.97 27.73
CA SER A 216 38.69 -5.78 26.87
C SER A 216 37.40 -5.50 26.10
N PHE A 217 36.36 -6.31 26.31
CA PHE A 217 35.06 -6.10 25.68
C PHE A 217 33.90 -6.18 26.67
N ASP A 218 34.08 -5.62 27.87
CA ASP A 218 32.94 -5.10 28.62
C ASP A 218 32.54 -3.78 27.98
N LEU A 219 31.62 -3.82 27.02
CA LEU A 219 30.84 -2.63 26.69
C LEU A 219 30.04 -2.31 27.95
N PRO A 220 30.31 -1.18 28.64
CA PRO A 220 29.54 -0.83 29.81
C PRO A 220 28.07 -0.77 29.40
N PHE A 221 27.24 -1.59 30.03
CA PHE A 221 25.81 -1.45 29.93
C PHE A 221 25.48 -0.06 30.48
N VAL A 222 25.11 0.85 29.59
CA VAL A 222 24.71 2.22 29.92
C VAL A 222 23.18 2.21 29.98
N PRO A 223 22.54 2.10 31.17
CA PRO A 223 21.10 2.21 31.29
C PRO A 223 20.76 3.70 31.34
N ILE A 224 20.68 4.30 30.16
CA ILE A 224 20.41 5.72 30.04
C ILE A 224 19.32 5.87 28.97
N SER A 225 18.27 6.62 29.32
CA SER A 225 17.22 7.01 28.40
C SER A 225 17.82 7.60 27.12
N ASP A 226 17.20 7.39 25.96
CA ASP A 226 17.81 7.79 24.67
C ASP A 226 18.25 9.28 24.63
N THR A 227 17.63 10.13 25.46
CA THR A 227 17.99 11.53 25.65
C THR A 227 19.36 11.76 26.28
N ASP A 228 19.81 10.96 27.27
CA ASP A 228 21.10 11.22 27.93
C ASP A 228 22.29 10.51 27.24
N ARG A 229 22.03 9.53 26.36
CA ARG A 229 23.05 8.96 25.46
C ARG A 229 23.53 9.98 24.43
N LEU A 230 22.61 10.70 23.80
CA LEU A 230 22.95 11.71 22.80
C LEU A 230 23.74 12.89 23.42
N LYS A 231 23.36 13.33 24.62
CA LYS A 231 24.11 14.35 25.38
C LYS A 231 25.52 13.88 25.72
N HIS A 232 25.67 12.63 26.18
CA HIS A 232 26.95 12.06 26.56
C HIS A 232 27.93 12.00 25.37
N PHE A 233 27.45 11.59 24.19
CA PHE A 233 28.25 11.54 22.97
C PHE A 233 28.29 12.87 22.20
N GLN A 234 27.67 13.94 22.72
CA GLN A 234 27.53 15.24 22.06
C GLN A 234 26.95 15.13 20.64
N LEU A 235 26.01 14.19 20.45
CA LEU A 235 25.39 13.89 19.16
C LEU A 235 24.04 14.59 19.02
N GLU A 236 23.77 15.08 17.81
CA GLU A 236 22.48 15.64 17.43
C GLU A 236 21.40 14.55 17.31
N THR A 237 20.17 14.87 17.74
CA THR A 237 19.03 13.95 17.60
C THR A 237 18.73 13.67 16.13
N LEU A 238 18.19 12.48 15.84
CA LEU A 238 17.77 12.13 14.49
C LEU A 238 16.65 13.06 13.98
N GLU A 239 15.77 13.50 14.87
CA GLU A 239 14.70 14.45 14.55
C GLU A 239 15.29 15.81 14.13
N TYR A 240 16.25 16.35 14.90
CA TYR A 240 16.92 17.60 14.59
C TYR A 240 17.63 17.56 13.23
N ARG A 241 18.38 16.48 12.95
CA ARG A 241 19.08 16.30 11.67
C ARG A 241 18.12 16.22 10.49
N ARG A 242 16.97 15.56 10.66
CA ARG A 242 15.92 15.48 9.62
C ARG A 242 15.28 16.85 9.38
N SER A 243 14.91 17.56 10.44
CA SER A 243 14.36 18.92 10.33
C SER A 243 15.33 19.89 9.66
N LEU A 244 16.62 19.82 9.98
CA LEU A 244 17.66 20.61 9.32
C LEU A 244 17.73 20.34 7.82
N SER A 245 17.75 19.06 7.43
CA SER A 245 17.78 18.66 6.03
C SER A 245 16.55 19.16 5.27
N ASP A 246 15.36 19.06 5.86
CA ASP A 246 14.12 19.57 5.27
C ASP A 246 14.17 21.09 5.07
N MET A 247 14.67 21.85 6.05
CA MET A 247 14.78 23.32 5.95
C MET A 247 15.80 23.77 4.90
N TYR A 248 16.87 23.00 4.70
CA TYR A 248 17.82 23.25 3.60
C TYR A 248 17.23 22.92 2.24
N PHE A 249 16.50 21.82 2.16
CA PHE A 249 15.86 21.40 0.93
C PHE A 249 14.79 22.40 0.47
N ILE A 250 13.95 22.89 1.39
CA ILE A 250 12.93 23.91 1.09
C ILE A 250 13.60 25.19 0.59
N TYR A 251 14.66 25.66 1.27
CA TYR A 251 15.40 26.85 0.86
C TYR A 251 15.99 26.68 -0.55
N ASP A 252 16.69 25.57 -0.79
CA ASP A 252 17.35 25.31 -2.06
C ASP A 252 16.35 25.16 -3.21
N SER A 253 15.16 24.59 -2.94
CA SER A 253 14.10 24.43 -3.94
C SER A 253 13.38 25.74 -4.28
N LEU A 254 13.35 26.72 -3.38
CA LEU A 254 12.72 28.03 -3.61
C LEU A 254 13.65 29.06 -4.24
N HIS A 255 14.96 28.87 -4.12
CA HIS A 255 15.98 29.76 -4.67
C HIS A 255 16.66 29.17 -5.91
N ASP A 256 16.00 28.20 -6.55
CA ASP A 256 16.46 27.53 -7.78
C ASP A 256 17.86 26.89 -7.70
N PHE A 257 18.31 26.53 -6.50
CA PHE A 257 19.53 25.73 -6.31
C PHE A 257 19.31 24.24 -6.59
N VAL A 258 18.05 23.81 -6.69
CA VAL A 258 17.64 22.45 -7.07
C VAL A 258 16.61 22.56 -8.19
N HIS A 259 16.87 21.89 -9.32
CA HIS A 259 15.92 21.79 -10.42
C HIS A 259 14.86 20.74 -10.11
N LEU A 260 13.81 21.16 -9.40
CA LEU A 260 12.65 20.33 -9.07
C LEU A 260 11.39 21.04 -9.55
N ASP A 261 10.50 20.30 -10.21
CA ASP A 261 9.17 20.81 -10.51
C ASP A 261 8.35 20.88 -9.21
N THR A 262 8.21 22.10 -8.68
CA THR A 262 7.55 22.36 -7.40
C THR A 262 6.04 22.56 -7.54
N SER A 263 5.53 22.66 -8.77
CA SER A 263 4.11 22.95 -9.07
C SER A 263 3.14 21.94 -8.44
N CYS A 264 3.57 20.67 -8.35
CA CYS A 264 2.80 19.58 -7.76
C CYS A 264 3.03 19.40 -6.25
N LEU A 265 4.09 20.00 -5.69
CA LEU A 265 4.50 19.82 -4.30
C LEU A 265 3.94 20.90 -3.40
N TYR A 266 4.03 22.16 -3.85
CA TYR A 266 3.56 23.29 -3.10
C TYR A 266 3.27 24.52 -3.97
N THR A 267 2.41 25.38 -3.46
CA THR A 267 2.08 26.69 -4.04
C THR A 267 2.79 27.78 -3.24
N ILE A 268 3.57 28.59 -3.95
CA ILE A 268 4.16 29.81 -3.40
C ILE A 268 3.08 30.90 -3.48
N ALA A 269 2.89 31.65 -2.40
CA ALA A 269 1.87 32.71 -2.32
C ALA A 269 1.91 33.68 -3.53
N PRO A 270 0.74 34.19 -3.96
CA PRO A 270 0.17 35.33 -3.27
C PRO A 270 -1.12 34.91 -2.59
N LEU A 271 -1.14 34.93 -1.26
CA LEU A 271 -2.38 34.68 -0.54
C LEU A 271 -3.31 35.87 -0.82
N THR A 272 -4.55 35.58 -1.18
CA THR A 272 -5.65 36.55 -1.41
C THR A 272 -5.91 37.48 -0.23
N ARG A 273 -5.22 37.27 0.90
CA ARG A 273 -5.21 38.11 2.08
C ARG A 273 -3.79 38.24 2.62
N SER A 274 -3.31 39.48 2.74
CA SER A 274 -2.11 39.80 3.51
C SER A 274 -2.34 39.42 4.98
N LEU A 275 -1.68 38.36 5.44
CA LEU A 275 -1.68 37.99 6.85
C LEU A 275 -0.61 38.80 7.57
N ARG A 276 -0.97 39.42 8.70
CA ARG A 276 -0.03 40.16 9.55
C ARG A 276 1.10 39.18 9.92
N SER A 277 2.36 39.51 9.58
CA SER A 277 3.59 38.70 9.78
C SER A 277 3.95 37.61 8.76
N SER A 278 3.39 37.57 7.54
CA SER A 278 3.84 36.62 6.50
C SER A 278 4.95 37.16 5.59
N HIS A 279 5.91 36.33 5.18
CA HIS A 279 6.93 36.64 4.17
C HIS A 279 6.49 36.24 2.73
N LYS A 280 7.15 36.81 1.71
CA LYS A 280 6.80 36.58 0.29
C LYS A 280 7.00 35.13 -0.18
N LEU A 281 7.98 34.43 0.40
CA LEU A 281 8.30 33.03 0.09
C LEU A 281 7.43 32.01 0.86
N ARG A 282 6.23 32.41 1.30
CA ARG A 282 5.36 31.54 2.07
C ARG A 282 4.81 30.42 1.19
N ILE A 283 4.79 29.21 1.74
CA ILE A 283 4.44 27.99 1.03
C ILE A 283 3.12 27.42 1.57
N ALA A 284 2.22 27.00 0.69
CA ALA A 284 1.00 26.27 1.02
C ALA A 284 0.90 24.98 0.20
N VAL A 285 0.27 23.95 0.76
CA VAL A 285 0.03 22.69 0.05
C VAL A 285 -1.20 22.85 -0.87
N PRO A 286 -1.14 22.47 -2.16
CA PRO A 286 -2.24 22.66 -3.11
C PRO A 286 -3.48 21.76 -2.86
N TYR A 287 -3.42 20.90 -1.85
CA TYR A 287 -4.48 19.95 -1.51
C TYR A 287 -4.75 19.91 -0.01
N VAL A 288 -5.98 19.54 0.35
CA VAL A 288 -6.44 19.47 1.75
C VAL A 288 -5.81 18.26 2.43
N MET A 289 -5.01 18.51 3.46
CA MET A 289 -4.47 17.46 4.33
C MET A 289 -5.47 17.12 5.44
N PRO A 290 -5.80 15.83 5.67
CA PRO A 290 -6.61 15.43 6.82
C PRO A 290 -5.91 15.82 8.13
N SER A 291 -6.64 16.44 9.06
CA SER A 291 -6.11 16.94 10.34
C SER A 291 -5.40 15.89 11.21
N SER A 292 -5.68 14.61 10.97
CA SER A 292 -5.08 13.46 11.67
C SER A 292 -3.68 13.07 11.17
N PHE A 293 -3.15 13.71 10.12
CA PHE A 293 -1.82 13.42 9.57
C PHE A 293 -0.93 14.67 9.64
N SER A 294 -0.18 14.82 10.73
CA SER A 294 0.99 15.72 10.77
C SER A 294 2.14 15.12 9.95
N SER A 295 1.99 15.14 8.62
CA SER A 295 3.05 14.69 7.70
C SER A 295 4.34 15.48 7.94
N CYS A 296 5.50 14.89 7.65
CA CYS A 296 6.81 15.57 7.73
C CYS A 296 6.77 16.90 6.97
N ALA A 297 6.15 16.89 5.79
CA ALA A 297 5.92 18.08 4.97
C ALA A 297 5.14 19.18 5.73
N SER A 298 4.05 18.83 6.41
CA SER A 298 3.26 19.84 7.16
C SER A 298 4.06 20.50 8.30
N ARG A 299 4.97 19.77 8.96
CA ARG A 299 5.81 20.29 10.04
C ARG A 299 6.88 21.24 9.51
N SER A 300 7.61 20.82 8.49
CA SER A 300 8.70 21.61 7.89
C SER A 300 8.15 22.88 7.20
N LEU A 301 6.96 22.80 6.58
CA LEU A 301 6.28 23.98 6.02
C LEU A 301 5.78 24.95 7.10
N THR A 302 5.32 24.44 8.24
CA THR A 302 4.89 25.30 9.37
C THR A 302 6.09 26.06 9.94
N LEU A 303 7.23 25.39 10.10
CA LEU A 303 8.48 26.01 10.55
C LEU A 303 8.97 27.06 9.55
N TRP A 304 9.04 26.71 8.27
CA TRP A 304 9.40 27.63 7.19
C TRP A 304 8.54 28.90 7.20
N ASN A 305 7.22 28.75 7.26
CA ASN A 305 6.28 29.87 7.25
C ASN A 305 6.33 30.74 8.52
N SER A 306 6.96 30.26 9.60
CA SER A 306 7.16 31.02 10.83
C SER A 306 8.44 31.86 10.82
N LEU A 307 9.32 31.65 9.83
CA LEU A 307 10.59 32.38 9.74
C LEU A 307 10.38 33.85 9.37
N PRO A 308 11.21 34.77 9.89
CA PRO A 308 11.21 36.16 9.45
C PRO A 308 11.61 36.30 7.98
N HIS A 309 11.11 37.36 7.33
CA HIS A 309 11.48 37.66 5.94
C HIS A 309 13.00 37.81 5.77
N SER A 310 13.67 38.44 6.73
CA SER A 310 15.12 38.64 6.72
C SER A 310 15.92 37.34 6.70
N VAL A 311 15.37 36.25 7.23
CA VAL A 311 16.03 34.93 7.28
C VAL A 311 15.84 34.18 5.96
N VAL A 312 14.62 34.16 5.42
CA VAL A 312 14.31 33.41 4.20
C VAL A 312 14.94 34.02 2.95
N THR A 313 15.32 35.29 2.96
CA THR A 313 16.02 35.96 1.84
C THR A 313 17.54 36.03 2.00
N MET A 314 18.10 35.43 3.06
CA MET A 314 19.56 35.41 3.23
C MET A 314 20.23 34.61 2.09
N PRO A 315 21.50 34.86 1.79
CA PRO A 315 22.27 34.00 0.89
C PRO A 315 22.42 32.58 1.46
N ARG A 316 22.66 31.60 0.58
CA ARG A 316 22.62 30.16 0.91
C ARG A 316 23.50 29.75 2.08
N SER A 317 24.78 30.17 2.09
CA SER A 317 25.73 29.79 3.15
C SER A 317 25.40 30.44 4.51
N PRO A 318 25.14 31.77 4.59
CA PRO A 318 24.65 32.42 5.79
C PRO A 318 23.34 31.81 6.35
N TYR A 319 22.39 31.47 5.48
CA TYR A 319 21.15 30.80 5.88
C TYR A 319 21.42 29.46 6.56
N ARG A 320 22.20 28.58 5.91
CA ARG A 320 22.53 27.26 6.46
C ARG A 320 23.23 27.34 7.80
N HIS A 321 24.16 28.28 7.96
CA HIS A 321 24.82 28.52 9.24
C HIS A 321 23.81 28.95 10.32
N LEU A 322 22.98 29.98 10.04
CA LEU A 322 22.03 30.52 11.00
C LEU A 322 21.01 29.47 11.46
N ILE A 323 20.48 28.67 10.54
CA ILE A 323 19.52 27.61 10.84
C ILE A 323 20.15 26.49 11.66
N LYS A 324 21.42 26.14 11.39
CA LYS A 324 22.17 25.16 12.20
C LYS A 324 22.49 25.65 13.61
N THR A 325 22.75 26.95 13.78
CA THR A 325 23.11 27.51 15.10
C THR A 325 21.90 27.94 15.92
N THR A 326 20.70 27.91 15.36
CA THR A 326 19.48 28.42 16.02
C THR A 326 18.39 27.34 16.02
N PRO A 327 18.41 26.39 16.98
CA PRO A 327 17.53 25.22 16.98
C PRO A 327 16.03 25.56 17.03
N SER A 328 15.67 26.73 17.58
CA SER A 328 14.29 27.23 17.64
C SER A 328 13.65 27.47 16.27
N PHE A 329 14.45 27.60 15.20
CA PHE A 329 13.95 27.68 13.82
C PHE A 329 13.65 26.32 13.18
N THR A 330 14.10 25.22 13.80
CA THR A 330 14.01 23.86 13.24
C THR A 330 13.17 22.91 14.09
N MET A 331 12.84 23.30 15.32
CA MET A 331 12.02 22.51 16.24
C MET A 331 10.96 23.39 16.91
N GLN A 332 9.74 22.86 17.01
CA GLN A 332 8.67 23.53 17.77
C GLN A 332 9.01 23.53 19.26
N SER A 333 8.65 24.62 19.96
CA SER A 333 8.95 24.84 21.38
C SER A 333 8.43 23.75 22.33
N SER A 334 7.47 22.92 21.91
CA SER A 334 7.01 21.75 22.67
C SER A 334 8.03 20.60 22.75
N ASN A 335 9.02 20.54 21.85
CA ASN A 335 10.06 19.51 21.80
C ASN A 335 11.41 19.99 22.34
N ILE A 336 11.51 21.26 22.76
CA ILE A 336 12.70 21.79 23.43
C ILE A 336 12.57 21.47 24.93
N LYS A 337 12.75 20.21 25.29
CA LYS A 337 13.21 19.86 26.64
C LYS A 337 14.67 19.48 26.52
N MET A 338 15.54 20.43 26.88
CA MET A 338 16.92 20.11 27.21
C MET A 338 16.96 19.21 28.43
#